data_AF-W1XID3-F1
#
_entry.id   AF-W1XID3-F1
#
_cell.length_a   1.000
_cell.length_b   1.000
_cell.length_c   1.000
_cell.angle_alpha   90.00
_cell.angle_beta   90.00
_cell.angle_gamma   90.00
#
_symmetry.space_group_name_H-M   'P 1'
#
loop_
_entity.id
_entity.type
_entity.pdbx_description
1 polymer ?
#
loop_
_entity_poly.entity_id
_entity_poly.type
_entity_poly.pdbx_seq_one_letter_code
_entity_poly.pdbx_strand_id
1 'polypeptide(L)' 'GRAATEDQVKSAVENAGWNATIGTEGSGINSTPTATAEKVKTDETVTFKAGNNMMVSQAGKTISYAVNPELKDM' A
#
# COMPACT_ATOMS: atom_id res chain seq x y z
N GLY A 1 -29.21 21.69 11.19
CA GLY A 1 -27.75 21.42 11.21
C GLY A 1 -27.03 22.50 10.43
N ARG A 2 -25.73 22.72 10.69
CA ARG A 2 -24.91 23.64 9.88
C ARG A 2 -24.40 22.86 8.66
N ALA A 3 -24.62 23.38 7.45
CA ALA A 3 -24.01 22.84 6.25
C ALA A 3 -22.51 23.21 6.22
N ALA A 4 -21.67 22.33 5.65
CA ALA A 4 -20.28 22.66 5.37
C ALA A 4 -20.20 23.65 4.19
N THR A 5 -19.18 24.51 4.18
CA THR A 5 -18.89 25.40 3.05
C THR A 5 -18.19 24.65 1.91
N GLU A 6 -18.25 25.20 0.70
CA GLU A 6 -17.52 24.66 -0.45
C GLU A 6 -16.02 24.51 -0.16
N ASP A 7 -15.41 25.54 0.46
CA ASP A 7 -13.99 25.51 0.85
C ASP A 7 -13.67 24.38 1.86
N GLN A 8 -14.58 24.10 2.79
CA GLN A 8 -14.44 23.00 3.75
C GLN A 8 -14.47 21.64 3.05
N VAL A 9 -15.39 21.47 2.09
CA VAL A 9 -15.49 20.23 1.30
C VAL A 9 -14.25 20.05 0.42
N LYS A 10 -13.80 21.11 -0.25
CA LYS A 10 -12.60 21.07 -1.11
C LYS A 10 -11.36 20.70 -0.31
N SER A 11 -11.16 21.33 0.85
CA SER A 11 -10.06 21.03 1.75
C SER A 11 -10.10 19.59 2.25
N ALA A 12 -11.28 19.05 2.55
CA ALA A 12 -11.43 17.67 3.00
C ALA A 12 -11.04 16.66 1.89
N VAL A 13 -11.43 16.93 0.64
CA VAL A 13 -11.10 16.09 -0.52
C VAL A 13 -9.60 16.15 -0.84
N GLU A 14 -8.99 17.34 -0.83
CA GLU A 14 -7.55 17.53 -1.10
C GLU A 14 -6.67 16.82 -0.06
N ASN A 15 -7.15 16.68 1.18
CA ASN A 15 -6.42 16.02 2.28
C ASN A 15 -6.85 14.56 2.50
N ALA A 16 -7.83 14.06 1.74
CA ALA A 16 -8.27 12.69 1.79
C ALA A 16 -7.15 11.74 1.32
N GLY A 17 -7.14 10.53 1.89
CA GLY A 17 -6.12 9.53 1.60
C GLY A 17 -5.71 8.76 2.85
N TRP A 18 -4.86 7.76 2.67
CA TRP A 18 -4.41 6.85 3.71
C TRP A 18 -2.88 6.79 3.74
N ASN A 19 -2.31 6.37 4.86
CA ASN A 19 -0.87 6.23 4.98
C ASN A 19 -0.47 4.78 4.75
N ALA A 20 0.47 4.54 3.83
CA ALA A 20 1.09 3.26 3.59
C ALA A 20 2.44 3.18 4.31
N THR A 21 2.74 2.05 4.95
CA THR A 21 4.07 1.77 5.51
C THR A 21 4.29 0.26 5.52
N ILE A 22 5.51 -0.15 5.86
CA ILE A 22 5.90 -1.55 5.99
C ILE A 22 6.37 -1.83 7.43
N GLY A 23 6.25 -3.08 7.85
CA GLY A 23 6.68 -3.55 9.16
C GLY A 23 7.13 -4.99 9.09
N THR A 24 7.55 -5.55 10.23
CA THR A 24 7.92 -6.96 10.36
C THR A 24 7.09 -7.62 11.45
N GLU A 25 6.80 -8.90 11.25
CA GLU A 25 6.23 -9.79 12.26
C GLU A 25 6.98 -11.13 12.18
N GLY A 26 7.19 -11.78 13.33
CA GLY A 26 7.95 -13.03 13.40
C GLY A 26 9.39 -12.89 12.87
N SER A 27 9.79 -13.80 11.97
CA SER A 27 11.10 -13.77 11.31
C SER A 27 11.12 -12.96 10.01
N GLY A 28 10.09 -12.15 9.74
CA GLY A 28 10.06 -11.28 8.57
C GLY A 28 11.19 -10.25 8.59
N ILE A 29 11.70 -9.90 7.41
CA ILE A 29 12.77 -8.91 7.23
C ILE A 29 12.20 -7.67 6.55
N ASN A 30 12.37 -6.50 7.17
CA ASN A 30 12.14 -5.21 6.52
C ASN A 30 13.48 -4.72 5.98
N SER A 31 13.65 -4.79 4.66
CA SER A 31 14.87 -4.36 3.96
C SER A 31 15.07 -2.83 3.92
N THR A 32 14.07 -2.06 4.37
CA THR A 32 14.10 -0.60 4.49
C THR A 32 13.61 -0.15 5.87
N PRO A 33 14.38 -0.42 6.94
CA PRO A 33 13.95 -0.18 8.34
C PRO A 33 13.73 1.30 8.69
N THR A 34 14.25 2.22 7.87
CA THR A 34 14.07 3.66 8.02
C THR A 34 12.86 4.21 7.25
N ALA A 35 12.08 3.36 6.58
CA ALA A 35 10.89 3.79 5.86
C ALA A 35 9.90 4.46 6.81
N THR A 36 9.40 5.63 6.41
CA THR A 36 8.34 6.33 7.11
C THR A 36 7.02 6.14 6.38
N ALA A 37 5.91 6.43 7.06
CA ALA A 37 4.60 6.30 6.44
C ALA A 37 4.42 7.32 5.31
N GLU A 38 4.05 6.82 4.12
CA GLU A 38 3.79 7.64 2.94
C GLU A 38 2.29 7.89 2.78
N LYS A 39 1.90 9.16 2.62
CA LYS A 39 0.50 9.52 2.38
C LYS A 39 0.14 9.24 0.93
N VAL A 40 -0.77 8.31 0.73
CA VAL A 40 -1.39 7.96 -0.56
C VAL A 40 -2.68 8.78 -0.71
N LYS A 41 -2.69 9.71 -1.67
CA LYS A 41 -3.83 10.57 -1.99
C LYS A 41 -4.87 9.83 -2.83
N THR A 42 -6.05 10.43 -2.93
CA THR A 42 -7.08 10.03 -3.90
C THR A 42 -6.45 10.09 -5.30
N ASP A 43 -6.60 9.03 -6.08
CA ASP A 43 -6.03 8.81 -7.43
C ASP A 43 -4.56 8.36 -7.50
N GLU A 44 -3.85 8.21 -6.38
CA GLU A 44 -2.54 7.57 -6.37
C GLU A 44 -2.64 6.03 -6.33
N THR A 45 -1.63 5.35 -6.89
CA THR A 45 -1.57 3.89 -6.96
C THR A 45 -0.45 3.35 -6.10
N VAL A 46 -0.78 2.45 -5.17
CA VAL A 46 0.21 1.62 -4.46
C VAL A 46 0.42 0.32 -5.24
N THR A 47 1.68 0.01 -5.54
CA THR A 47 2.05 -1.20 -6.30
C THR A 47 2.73 -2.21 -5.38
N PHE A 48 2.19 -3.43 -5.32
CA PHE A 48 2.81 -4.56 -4.63
C PHE A 48 3.62 -5.38 -5.65
N LYS A 49 4.94 -5.50 -5.42
CA LYS A 49 5.85 -6.22 -6.31
C LYS A 49 6.31 -7.51 -5.63
N ALA A 50 6.26 -8.63 -6.35
CA ALA A 50 6.89 -9.86 -5.92
C ALA A 50 8.38 -9.83 -6.32
N GLY A 51 9.26 -10.16 -5.38
CA GLY A 51 10.66 -10.46 -5.65
C GLY A 51 10.87 -11.93 -6.02
N ASN A 52 12.12 -12.39 -5.98
CA ASN A 52 12.46 -13.78 -6.30
C ASN A 52 11.73 -14.76 -5.37
N ASN A 53 11.29 -15.88 -5.95
CA ASN A 53 10.54 -16.95 -5.28
C ASN A 53 9.20 -16.52 -4.61
N MET A 54 8.68 -15.34 -4.93
CA MET A 54 7.40 -14.84 -4.44
C MET A 54 6.41 -14.71 -5.59
N MET A 55 5.13 -14.90 -5.30
CA MET A 55 4.03 -14.58 -6.21
C MET A 55 3.12 -13.55 -5.54
N VAL A 56 2.72 -12.54 -6.31
CA VAL A 56 1.66 -11.60 -5.95
C VAL A 56 0.63 -11.58 -7.07
N SER A 57 -0.65 -11.65 -6.72
CA SER A 57 -1.75 -11.60 -7.68
C SER A 57 -2.86 -10.68 -7.18
N GLN A 58 -3.59 -10.07 -8.13
CA GLN A 58 -4.71 -9.19 -7.84
C GLN A 58 -5.96 -9.68 -8.52
N ALA A 59 -7.06 -9.77 -7.75
CA ALA A 59 -8.41 -9.97 -8.27
C ALA A 59 -9.32 -8.91 -7.65
N GLY A 60 -9.66 -7.87 -8.43
CA GLY A 60 -10.42 -6.73 -7.94
C GLY A 60 -9.70 -6.01 -6.79
N LYS A 61 -10.29 -6.05 -5.59
CA LYS A 61 -9.76 -5.41 -4.36
C LYS A 61 -8.95 -6.38 -3.49
N THR A 62 -8.77 -7.62 -3.92
CA THR A 62 -8.01 -8.63 -3.18
C THR A 62 -6.62 -8.77 -3.76
N ILE A 63 -5.61 -8.67 -2.89
CA ILE A 63 -4.21 -9.01 -3.20
C ILE A 63 -3.89 -10.33 -2.49
N SER A 64 -3.30 -11.28 -3.20
CA SER A 64 -2.91 -12.58 -2.66
C SER A 64 -1.43 -12.84 -2.86
N TYR A 65 -0.79 -13.38 -1.82
CA TYR A 65 0.62 -13.75 -1.81
C TYR A 65 0.78 -15.27 -1.71
N ALA A 66 1.79 -15.79 -2.41
CA ALA A 66 2.20 -17.20 -2.32
C ALA A 66 3.71 -17.32 -2.54
N VAL A 67 4.27 -18.48 -2.18
CA VAL A 67 5.60 -18.87 -2.66
C VAL A 67 5.48 -19.32 -4.10
N ASN A 68 6.47 -18.98 -4.93
CA ASN A 68 6.54 -19.51 -6.28
C ASN A 68 6.94 -21.00 -6.20
N PRO A 69 6.15 -21.95 -6.74
CA PRO A 69 6.53 -23.36 -6.75
C PRO A 69 7.76 -23.65 -7.62
N GLU A 70 8.09 -22.74 -8.54
CA GLU A 70 9.27 -22.83 -9.39
C GLU A 70 10.33 -21.81 -8.92
N LEU A 71 11.47 -22.30 -8.44
CA LEU A 71 12.63 -21.46 -8.17
C LEU A 71 13.26 -21.01 -9.50
N LYS A 72 13.16 -19.71 -9.80
CA LYS A 72 13.81 -19.08 -10.95
C LYS A 72 14.74 -17.97 -10.47
N ASP A 73 15.86 -17.81 -11.17
CA ASP A 73 16.85 -16.74 -10.97
C ASP A 73 17.42 -16.66 -9.54
N MET A 74 18.26 -17.65 -9.18
CA MET A 74 19.08 -17.63 -7.95
C MET A 74 20.32 -16.75 -8.10
#